data_AF-A0A352YU43-F1
#
_entry.id   AF-A0A352YU43-F1
#
_cell.length_a   1.000
_cell.length_b   1.000
_cell.length_c   1.000
_cell.angle_alpha   90.00
_cell.angle_beta   90.00
_cell.angle_gamma   90.00
#
_symmetry.space_group_name_H-M   'P 1'
#
loop_
_entity.id
_entity.type
_entity.pdbx_description
1 polymer ?
#
loop_
_entity_poly.entity_id
_entity_poly.type
_entity_poly.pdbx_seq_one_letter_code
_entity_poly.pdbx_strand_id
1 'polypeptide(L)'
;MKLMEKPVIKAASRTGLVNEYYFSSKLAEIARMRQQGIDVINLGIGSPDMPPAPNVIEALAKNASDGRNHAYQSYRGIPALRGAFAAWYMKYFRVALDP
;
A
#
# COMPACT_ATOMS: atom_id res chain seq x y z
N MET A 1 -16.08 37.72 -2.39
CA MET A 1 -14.80 37.48 -1.69
C MET A 1 -15.09 36.73 -0.40
N LYS A 2 -14.98 35.39 -0.40
CA LYS A 2 -15.27 34.58 0.80
C LYS A 2 -14.06 34.64 1.73
N LEU A 3 -14.22 35.29 2.88
CA LEU A 3 -13.25 35.27 3.97
C LEU A 3 -13.08 33.80 4.41
N MET A 4 -11.90 33.22 4.20
CA MET A 4 -11.56 31.93 4.81
C MET A 4 -11.31 32.19 6.29
N GLU A 5 -12.27 31.79 7.14
CA GLU A 5 -12.11 31.83 8.59
C GLU A 5 -10.90 31.00 9.01
N LYS A 6 -10.05 31.59 9.88
CA LYS A 6 -8.91 30.87 10.44
C LYS A 6 -9.46 29.71 11.29
N PRO A 7 -8.96 28.47 11.10
CA PRO A 7 -9.45 27.34 11.88
C PRO A 7 -9.19 27.57 13.37
N VAL A 8 -10.23 27.32 14.18
CA VAL A 8 -10.24 27.46 15.65
C VAL A 8 -9.13 26.62 16.31
N ILE A 9 -8.72 25.52 15.66
CA ILE A 9 -7.64 24.65 16.12
C ILE A 9 -6.50 24.72 15.09
N LYS A 10 -5.32 25.15 15.55
CA LYS A 10 -4.11 25.16 14.74
C LYS A 10 -3.60 23.73 14.57
N ALA A 11 -3.37 23.32 13.33
CA ALA A 11 -2.75 22.03 13.04
C ALA A 11 -1.32 21.96 13.63
N ALA A 12 -0.87 20.76 13.99
CA ALA A 12 0.47 20.55 14.50
C ALA A 12 1.52 20.95 13.46
N SER A 13 2.60 21.62 13.86
CA SER A 13 3.62 22.16 12.93
C SER A 13 4.15 21.12 11.94
N ARG A 14 4.27 19.85 12.34
CA ARG A 14 4.74 18.75 11.49
C ARG A 14 3.86 18.50 10.26
N THR A 15 2.57 18.81 10.31
CA THR A 15 1.67 18.61 9.18
C THR A 15 1.92 19.63 8.07
N GLY A 16 2.54 20.77 8.38
CA GLY A 16 2.97 21.75 7.38
C GLY A 16 4.13 21.28 6.51
N LEU A 17 4.78 20.16 6.85
CA LEU A 17 5.82 19.54 6.01
C LEU A 17 5.24 18.58 4.96
N VAL A 18 3.96 18.24 5.06
CA VAL A 18 3.28 17.34 4.11
C VAL A 18 2.86 18.18 2.91
N ASN A 19 3.53 17.95 1.78
CA ASN A 19 3.19 18.58 0.50
C ASN A 19 2.33 17.64 -0.35
N GLU A 20 1.64 18.21 -1.35
CA GLU A 20 0.91 17.41 -2.32
C GLU A 20 1.85 16.41 -3.01
N TYR A 21 1.43 15.14 -3.05
CA TYR A 21 2.17 14.09 -3.72
C TYR A 21 2.11 14.30 -5.24
N TYR A 22 3.27 14.39 -5.88
CA TYR A 22 3.40 14.67 -7.32
C TYR A 22 2.48 13.82 -8.21
N PHE A 23 2.35 12.52 -7.93
CA PHE A 23 1.51 11.65 -8.75
C PHE A 23 0.01 11.81 -8.51
N SER A 24 -0.42 12.42 -7.40
CA SER A 24 -1.83 12.76 -7.19
C SER A 24 -2.34 13.72 -8.26
N SER A 25 -1.60 14.80 -8.50
CA SER A 25 -1.96 15.80 -9.52
C SER A 25 -1.82 15.26 -10.93
N LYS A 26 -0.79 14.44 -11.21
CA LYS A 26 -0.62 13.78 -12.52
C LYS A 26 -1.68 12.73 -12.82
N LEU A 27 -2.11 11.93 -11.85
CA LEU A 27 -3.20 10.99 -12.05
C LEU A 27 -4.54 11.72 -12.31
N ALA A 28 -4.78 12.85 -11.64
CA ALA A 28 -5.94 13.69 -11.92
C ALA A 28 -5.90 14.29 -13.34
N GLU A 29 -4.73 14.75 -13.79
CA GLU A 29 -4.52 15.25 -15.16
C GLU A 29 -4.79 14.16 -16.20
N ILE A 30 -4.23 12.95 -16.01
CA ILE A 30 -4.46 11.79 -16.88
C ILE A 30 -5.96 11.43 -16.92
N ALA A 31 -6.64 11.43 -15.77
CA ALA A 31 -8.07 11.16 -15.71
C ALA A 31 -8.87 12.20 -16.52
N ARG A 32 -8.52 13.49 -16.42
CA ARG A 32 -9.14 14.55 -17.22
C ARG A 32 -8.91 14.35 -18.72
N MET A 33 -7.69 14.00 -19.13
CA MET A 33 -7.39 13.72 -20.54
C MET A 33 -8.18 12.52 -21.08
N ARG A 34 -8.30 11.45 -20.29
CA ARG A 34 -9.12 10.28 -20.64
C ARG A 34 -10.60 10.62 -20.81
N GLN A 35 -11.15 11.48 -19.93
CA GLN A 35 -12.52 11.99 -20.07
C GLN A 35 -12.73 12.81 -21.34
N GLN A 36 -11.67 13.40 -21.89
CA GLN A 36 -11.69 14.11 -23.17
C GLN A 36 -11.51 13.18 -24.38
N GLY A 37 -11.48 11.85 -24.17
CA GLY A 37 -11.29 10.86 -25.22
C GLY A 37 -9.84 10.69 -25.66
N ILE A 38 -8.87 11.27 -24.93
CA ILE A 38 -7.44 11.11 -25.23
C ILE A 38 -6.97 9.76 -24.68
N ASP A 39 -6.42 8.93 -25.56
CA ASP A 39 -5.75 7.69 -25.15
C ASP A 39 -4.37 8.00 -24.57
N VAL A 40 -4.19 7.76 -23.27
CA VAL A 40 -2.98 8.10 -22.53
C VAL A 40 -2.24 6.83 -22.12
N ILE A 41 -1.07 6.63 -22.73
CA ILE A 41 -0.09 5.61 -22.32
C ILE A 41 0.64 6.14 -21.08
N ASN A 42 0.34 5.58 -19.92
CA ASN A 42 0.94 5.99 -18.65
C ASN A 42 2.10 5.06 -18.26
N LEU A 43 3.33 5.52 -18.49
CA LEU A 43 4.57 4.86 -18.04
C LEU A 43 5.16 5.52 -16.78
N GLY A 44 4.41 6.41 -16.13
CA GLY A 44 4.89 7.23 -15.02
C GLY A 44 4.74 6.58 -13.64
N ILE A 45 3.91 5.54 -13.49
CA ILE A 45 3.62 4.93 -12.19
C ILE A 45 4.04 3.46 -12.15
N GLY A 46 4.81 3.09 -11.12
CA GLY A 46 5.33 1.72 -10.94
C GLY A 46 4.32 0.74 -10.35
N SER A 47 3.03 0.88 -10.67
CA SER A 47 2.02 -0.11 -10.25
C SER A 47 2.13 -1.33 -11.17
N PRO A 48 2.32 -2.55 -10.64
CA PRO A 48 2.15 -3.76 -11.43
C PRO A 48 0.74 -3.81 -12.05
N ASP A 49 0.65 -4.33 -13.26
CA ASP A 49 -0.57 -4.46 -14.06
C ASP A 49 -1.22 -5.84 -13.94
N MET A 50 -0.45 -6.85 -13.54
CA MET A 50 -0.92 -8.22 -13.33
C MET A 50 -1.52 -8.43 -11.92
N PRO A 51 -2.52 -9.34 -11.78
CA PRO A 51 -3.04 -9.71 -10.47
C PRO A 51 -1.98 -10.46 -9.64
N PRO A 52 -2.17 -10.54 -8.31
CA PRO A 52 -1.37 -11.44 -7.47
C PRO A 52 -1.47 -12.89 -7.94
N ALA A 53 -0.45 -13.69 -7.64
CA ALA A 53 -0.45 -15.11 -8.00
C ALA A 53 -1.66 -15.86 -7.40
N PRO A 54 -2.30 -16.80 -8.13
CA PRO A 54 -3.53 -17.46 -7.68
C PRO A 54 -3.44 -18.11 -6.30
N ASN A 55 -2.30 -18.72 -5.98
CA ASN A 55 -2.05 -19.36 -4.68
C ASN A 55 -2.04 -18.36 -3.51
N VAL A 56 -1.66 -17.10 -3.75
CA VAL A 56 -1.71 -16.04 -2.73
C VAL A 56 -3.17 -15.67 -2.46
N ILE A 57 -3.98 -15.53 -3.51
CA ILE A 57 -5.41 -15.22 -3.41
C ILE A 57 -6.14 -16.36 -2.68
N GLU A 58 -5.85 -17.61 -3.02
CA GLU A 58 -6.42 -18.79 -2.35
C GLU A 58 -6.03 -18.85 -0.86
N ALA A 59 -4.75 -18.64 -0.54
CA ALA A 59 -4.28 -18.63 0.84
C ALA A 59 -4.95 -17.53 1.66
N LEU A 60 -5.12 -16.33 1.08
CA LEU A 60 -5.84 -15.23 1.71
C LEU A 60 -7.31 -15.62 1.97
N ALA A 61 -8.03 -16.09 0.95
CA ALA A 61 -9.45 -16.45 1.05
C ALA A 61 -9.66 -17.53 2.12
N LYS A 62 -8.85 -18.58 2.10
CA LYS A 62 -8.89 -19.67 3.08
C LYS A 62 -8.70 -19.14 4.50
N ASN A 63 -7.66 -18.35 4.76
CA ASN A 63 -7.38 -17.87 6.12
C ASN A 63 -8.36 -16.80 6.59
N ALA A 64 -8.94 -15.99 5.69
CA ALA A 64 -9.97 -15.02 6.03
C ALA A 64 -11.29 -15.71 6.46
N SER A 65 -11.61 -16.87 5.86
CA SER A 65 -12.79 -17.67 6.22
C SER A 65 -12.66 -18.42 7.56
N ASP A 66 -11.45 -18.52 8.12
CA ASP A 66 -11.22 -19.22 9.39
C ASP A 66 -11.40 -18.25 10.57
N GLY A 67 -12.50 -18.44 11.32
CA GLY A 67 -12.83 -17.61 12.49
C GLY A 67 -11.77 -17.58 13.58
N ARG A 68 -10.85 -18.56 13.63
CA ARG A 68 -9.73 -18.57 14.58
C ARG A 68 -8.71 -17.48 14.29
N ASN A 69 -8.63 -16.99 13.05
CA ASN A 69 -7.67 -15.98 12.62
C ASN A 69 -8.13 -14.53 12.88
N HIS A 70 -9.35 -14.32 13.38
CA HIS A 70 -9.92 -12.99 13.56
C HIS A 70 -9.47 -12.31 14.86
N ALA A 71 -8.95 -13.08 15.81
CA ALA A 71 -8.42 -12.54 17.05
C ALA A 71 -7.10 -11.79 16.85
N TYR A 72 -6.78 -10.90 17.80
CA TYR A 72 -5.51 -10.18 17.81
C TYR A 72 -4.33 -11.15 17.75
N GLN A 73 -3.41 -10.85 16.85
CA GLN A 73 -2.15 -11.57 16.70
C GLN A 73 -1.07 -10.94 17.58
N SER A 74 0.03 -11.66 17.76
CA SER A 74 1.24 -11.12 18.37
C SER A 74 1.69 -9.84 17.65
N TYR A 75 2.15 -8.84 18.40
CA TYR A 75 2.74 -7.61 17.86
C TYR A 75 3.96 -7.86 16.96
N ARG A 76 4.62 -9.02 17.09
CA ARG A 76 5.75 -9.41 16.23
C ARG A 76 5.32 -10.09 14.92
N GLY A 77 4.04 -10.43 14.78
CA GLY A 77 3.54 -11.28 13.69
C GLY A 77 3.62 -12.78 14.02
N ILE A 78 2.92 -13.60 13.23
CA ILE A 78 2.81 -15.05 13.47
C ILE A 78 4.15 -15.77 13.22
N PRO A 79 4.50 -16.81 14.01
CA PRO A 79 5.75 -17.56 13.82
C PRO A 79 5.91 -18.13 12.40
N ALA A 80 4.82 -18.59 11.78
CA ALA A 80 4.85 -19.16 10.43
C ALA A 80 5.33 -18.13 9.37
N LEU A 81 4.89 -16.88 9.46
CA LEU A 81 5.28 -15.82 8.53
C LEU A 81 6.75 -15.45 8.71
N ARG A 82 7.18 -15.30 9.98
CA ARG A 82 8.58 -14.97 10.30
C ARG A 82 9.54 -16.07 9.83
N GLY A 83 9.18 -17.33 10.06
CA GLY A 83 9.91 -18.49 9.54
C GLY A 83 9.97 -18.51 8.01
N ALA A 84 8.87 -18.18 7.33
CA ALA A 84 8.86 -18.08 5.86
C ALA A 84 9.81 -16.99 5.34
N PHE A 85 9.88 -15.83 5.99
CA PHE A 85 10.85 -14.79 5.64
C PHE A 85 12.29 -15.22 5.86
N ALA A 86 12.61 -15.86 6.99
CA ALA A 86 13.94 -16.39 7.25
C ALA A 86 14.36 -17.43 6.19
N ALA A 87 13.47 -18.36 5.86
CA ALA A 87 13.71 -19.36 4.82
C ALA A 87 13.89 -18.73 3.42
N TRP A 88 13.11 -17.70 3.10
CA TRP A 88 13.21 -16.97 1.83
C TRP A 88 14.56 -16.23 1.72
N TYR A 89 14.98 -15.54 2.78
CA TYR A 89 16.30 -14.89 2.83
C TYR A 89 17.44 -15.89 2.69
N MET A 90 17.35 -17.03 3.35
CA MET A 90 18.36 -18.09 3.21
C MET A 90 18.39 -18.64 1.78
N LYS A 91 17.24 -18.79 1.11
CA LYS A 91 17.16 -19.32 -0.26
C LYS A 91 17.79 -18.38 -1.29
N TYR A 92 17.41 -17.09 -1.26
CA TYR A 92 17.77 -16.15 -2.33
C TYR A 92 19.02 -15.33 -2.03
N PHE A 93 19.31 -15.08 -0.76
CA PHE A 93 20.43 -14.22 -0.34
C PHE A 93 21.49 -14.93 0.49
N ARG A 94 21.26 -16.19 0.89
CA ARG A 94 22.16 -16.96 1.76
C ARG A 94 22.42 -16.27 3.11
N VAL A 95 21.44 -15.49 3.57
CA VAL A 95 21.47 -14.82 4.87
C VAL A 95 20.65 -15.64 5.87
N ALA A 96 21.26 -16.03 6.97
CA ALA A 96 20.57 -16.63 8.11
C ALA A 96 19.93 -15.52 8.95
N LEU A 97 18.63 -15.64 9.21
CA LEU A 97 17.86 -14.73 10.07
C LEU A 97 17.33 -15.50 11.28
N ASP A 98 17.25 -14.82 12.43
CA ASP A 98 16.52 -15.30 13.60
C ASP A 98 15.03 -14.91 13.47
N PRO A 99 14.11 -15.87 13.28
CA PRO A 99 12.71 -15.61 12.97
C PRO A 99 11.88 -15.12 14.17
#